data_AF-A0AAI9UQI6-F1
#
_entry.id   AF-A0AAI9UQI6-F1
#
_cell.length_a   1.000
_cell.length_b   1.000
_cell.length_c   1.000
_cell.angle_alpha   90.00
_cell.angle_beta   90.00
_cell.angle_gamma   90.00
#
_symmetry.space_group_name_H-M   'P 1'
#
loop_
_entity.id
_entity.type
_entity.pdbx_description
1 polymer ?
#
loop_
_entity_poly.entity_id
_entity_poly.type
_entity_poly.pdbx_seq_one_letter_code
_entity_poly.pdbx_strand_id
1 'polypeptide(L)'
;MRFLRLFPLLSLHSFVSALPVLEAQEAAKFRYPWKDFTLSNLESVCRKQDGDQRYTCTLKFDVYDFNTEDVVEVSGAHCGTAWQWDGITPNQGPDNNYPSTGVLCWSAGSDAFQFRVAKFRSASNFELYVNHFYRDTR
;
A
#
# COMPACT_ATOMS: atom_id res chain seq x y z
N MET A 1 32.33 80.97 28.81
CA MET A 1 31.40 80.22 27.94
C MET A 1 32.11 78.99 27.42
N ARG A 2 31.69 77.79 27.86
CA ARG A 2 32.19 76.48 27.41
C ARG A 2 31.42 76.08 26.16
N PHE A 3 32.11 75.64 25.11
CA PHE A 3 31.54 74.69 24.15
C PHE A 3 32.64 73.72 23.69
N LEU A 4 32.68 72.55 24.31
CA LEU A 4 33.15 71.32 23.67
C LEU A 4 32.18 71.01 22.53
N ARG A 5 32.68 70.74 21.33
CA ARG A 5 31.91 70.02 20.31
C ARG A 5 32.43 68.59 20.24
N LEU A 6 31.63 67.68 20.80
CA LEU A 6 31.70 66.25 20.55
C LEU A 6 31.28 65.96 19.11
N PHE A 7 32.02 65.08 18.44
CA PHE A 7 31.61 64.35 17.24
C PHE A 7 30.49 63.34 17.58
N PRO A 8 29.61 63.00 16.63
CA PRO A 8 29.08 61.66 16.57
C PRO A 8 29.61 60.94 15.33
N LEU A 9 30.27 59.81 15.57
CA LEU A 9 30.54 58.78 14.58
C LEU A 9 29.20 58.30 13.99
N LEU A 10 29.08 58.38 12.66
CA LEU A 10 28.02 57.74 11.91
C LEU A 10 28.28 56.22 11.89
N SER A 11 27.60 55.50 12.78
CA SER A 11 27.53 54.04 12.75
C SER A 11 26.64 53.59 11.58
N LEU A 12 27.25 53.08 10.52
CA LEU A 12 26.57 52.32 9.47
C LEU A 12 25.93 51.07 10.10
N HIS A 13 24.62 51.14 10.33
CA HIS A 13 23.82 49.96 10.63
C HIS A 13 23.59 49.22 9.32
N SER A 14 24.36 48.17 9.08
CA SER A 14 24.09 47.20 8.03
C SER A 14 22.76 46.51 8.33
N PHE A 15 21.67 47.00 7.74
CA PHE A 15 20.42 46.27 7.66
C PHE A 15 20.67 45.06 6.76
N VAL A 16 21.04 43.93 7.36
CA VAL A 16 20.87 42.63 6.73
C VAL A 16 19.36 42.39 6.69
N SER A 17 18.74 42.81 5.59
CA SER A 17 17.37 42.41 5.27
C SER A 17 17.37 40.89 5.12
N ALA A 18 16.96 40.19 6.18
CA ALA A 18 16.60 38.79 6.05
C ALA A 18 15.47 38.74 5.03
N LEU A 19 15.76 38.22 3.84
CA LEU A 19 14.72 37.87 2.87
C LEU A 19 13.71 37.00 3.61
N PRO A 20 12.40 37.28 3.51
CA PRO A 20 11.42 36.37 4.07
C PRO A 20 11.68 35.01 3.44
N VAL A 21 12.00 34.02 4.27
CA VAL A 21 11.98 32.63 3.84
C VAL A 21 10.55 32.42 3.38
N LEU A 22 10.35 32.30 2.07
CA LEU A 22 9.07 31.91 1.50
C LEU A 22 8.83 30.52 2.07
N GLU A 23 8.00 30.42 3.12
CA GLU A 23 7.56 29.11 3.62
C GLU A 23 6.96 28.41 2.42
N ALA A 24 7.63 27.35 1.97
CA ALA A 24 7.12 26.52 0.89
C ALA A 24 5.76 26.01 1.35
N GLN A 25 4.69 26.50 0.69
CA GLN A 25 3.34 26.07 1.00
C GLN A 25 3.25 24.58 0.67
N GLU A 26 3.01 23.74 1.69
CA GLU A 26 2.79 22.29 1.50
C GLU A 26 1.66 22.12 0.47
N ALA A 27 2.00 21.61 -0.72
CA ALA A 27 1.02 21.42 -1.79
C ALA A 27 0.06 20.25 -1.51
N ALA A 28 0.51 19.28 -0.70
CA ALA A 28 -0.29 18.17 -0.18
C ALA A 28 0.42 17.56 1.05
N LYS A 29 -0.35 17.12 2.06
CA LYS A 29 0.18 16.45 3.25
C LYS A 29 -0.60 15.17 3.52
N PHE A 30 -0.06 14.04 3.08
CA PHE A 30 -0.61 12.72 3.44
C PHE A 30 -0.21 12.34 4.86
N ARG A 31 -1.18 12.11 5.74
CA ARG A 31 -0.96 11.52 7.06
C ARG A 31 -1.43 10.08 7.05
N TYR A 32 -0.50 9.16 6.82
CA TYR A 32 -0.78 7.74 6.98
C TYR A 32 -0.64 7.35 8.45
N PRO A 33 -1.69 6.82 9.10
CA PRO A 33 -1.63 6.50 10.52
C PRO A 33 -0.77 5.27 10.83
N TRP A 34 -0.25 4.57 9.79
CA TRP A 34 0.58 3.36 9.92
C TRP A 34 -0.05 2.32 10.86
N LYS A 35 -1.37 2.12 10.72
CA LYS A 35 -2.09 1.03 11.39
C LYS A 35 -1.82 -0.29 10.67
N ASP A 36 -1.98 -1.39 11.40
CA ASP A 36 -1.83 -2.72 10.86
C ASP A 36 -2.83 -3.00 9.74
N PHE A 37 -2.40 -3.80 8.76
CA PHE A 37 -3.27 -4.47 7.80
C PHE A 37 -3.66 -5.83 8.38
N THR A 38 -4.96 -6.14 8.42
CA THR A 38 -5.41 -7.43 8.91
C THR A 38 -5.80 -8.34 7.75
N LEU A 39 -5.27 -9.56 7.79
CA LEU A 39 -5.72 -10.68 6.98
C LEU A 39 -6.36 -11.72 7.89
N SER A 40 -7.58 -12.13 7.58
CA SER A 40 -8.34 -13.11 8.38
C SER A 40 -8.97 -14.20 7.51
N ASN A 41 -9.41 -15.28 8.15
CA ASN A 41 -10.11 -16.39 7.48
C ASN A 41 -9.37 -16.97 6.27
N LEU A 42 -8.04 -17.02 6.36
CA LEU A 42 -7.19 -17.56 5.30
C LEU A 42 -7.43 -19.06 5.12
N GLU A 43 -7.95 -19.42 3.95
CA GLU A 43 -8.16 -20.80 3.52
C GLU A 43 -7.38 -21.03 2.22
N SER A 44 -6.43 -21.98 2.23
CA SER A 44 -5.77 -22.48 1.04
C SER A 44 -5.98 -23.97 0.94
N VAL A 45 -6.54 -24.43 -0.19
CA VAL A 45 -6.85 -25.85 -0.38
C VAL A 45 -6.55 -26.25 -1.82
N CYS A 46 -5.89 -27.38 -2.00
CA CYS A 46 -5.74 -28.02 -3.30
C CYS A 46 -6.47 -29.36 -3.28
N ARG A 47 -7.42 -29.54 -4.20
CA ARG A 47 -8.21 -30.78 -4.34
C ARG A 47 -7.97 -31.36 -5.73
N LYS A 48 -7.88 -32.68 -5.80
CA LYS A 48 -7.82 -33.44 -7.05
C LYS A 48 -9.05 -34.34 -7.08
N GLN A 49 -9.88 -34.23 -8.11
CA GLN A 49 -10.99 -35.18 -8.28
C GLN A 49 -10.48 -36.44 -8.99
N ASP A 50 -11.21 -37.54 -8.83
CA ASP A 50 -10.85 -38.80 -9.49
C ASP A 50 -10.87 -38.63 -11.01
N GLY A 51 -9.75 -38.98 -11.65
CA GLY A 51 -9.56 -38.84 -13.10
C GLY A 51 -8.94 -37.51 -13.54
N ASP A 52 -8.85 -36.50 -12.66
CA ASP A 52 -8.15 -35.25 -12.99
C ASP A 52 -6.65 -35.49 -13.09
N GLN A 53 -6.00 -34.80 -14.02
CA GLN A 53 -4.54 -34.81 -14.10
C GLN A 53 -3.90 -33.85 -13.08
N ARG A 54 -4.58 -32.75 -12.74
CA ARG A 54 -4.06 -31.65 -11.92
C ARG A 54 -4.96 -31.37 -10.71
N TYR A 55 -4.38 -30.75 -9.69
CA TYR A 55 -5.11 -30.20 -8.54
C TYR A 55 -5.76 -28.88 -8.92
N THR A 56 -7.01 -28.70 -8.52
CA THR A 56 -7.63 -27.37 -8.41
C THR A 56 -7.29 -26.80 -7.05
N CYS A 57 -6.46 -25.76 -7.03
CA CYS A 57 -6.10 -25.00 -5.85
C CYS A 57 -6.99 -23.77 -5.71
N THR A 58 -7.42 -23.49 -4.49
CA THR A 58 -8.19 -22.30 -4.11
C THR A 58 -7.48 -21.57 -2.99
N LEU A 59 -7.56 -20.25 -3.01
CA LEU A 59 -7.11 -19.39 -1.92
C LEU A 59 -8.20 -18.37 -1.63
N LYS A 60 -8.59 -18.24 -0.37
CA LYS A 60 -9.58 -17.27 0.11
C LYS A 60 -9.09 -16.64 1.40
N PHE A 61 -9.41 -15.38 1.60
CA PHE A 61 -9.16 -14.66 2.85
C PHE A 61 -9.95 -13.35 2.84
N ASP A 62 -10.11 -12.76 4.01
CA ASP A 62 -10.60 -11.39 4.15
C ASP A 62 -9.44 -10.45 4.44
N VAL A 63 -9.49 -9.25 3.89
CA VAL A 63 -8.55 -8.17 4.16
C VAL A 63 -9.28 -6.98 4.75
N TYR A 64 -8.66 -6.32 5.72
CA TYR A 64 -9.13 -5.06 6.29
C TYR A 64 -7.97 -4.06 6.45
N ASP A 65 -8.16 -2.86 5.93
CA ASP A 65 -7.24 -1.73 6.05
C ASP A 65 -7.78 -0.70 7.05
N PHE A 66 -7.26 -0.72 8.28
CA PHE A 66 -7.68 0.25 9.30
C PHE A 66 -7.26 1.69 8.97
N ASN A 67 -6.33 1.88 8.02
CA ASN A 67 -5.84 3.21 7.67
C ASN A 67 -6.87 4.02 6.89
N THR A 68 -7.90 3.39 6.36
CA THR A 68 -8.92 4.03 5.51
C THR A 68 -10.29 4.15 6.16
N GLU A 69 -10.41 3.76 7.44
CA GLU A 69 -11.61 4.02 8.24
C GLU A 69 -11.97 5.50 8.17
N ASP A 70 -13.23 5.79 7.84
CA ASP A 70 -13.79 7.14 7.66
C ASP A 70 -13.14 7.98 6.54
N VAL A 71 -12.30 7.37 5.69
CA VAL A 71 -11.68 8.02 4.52
C VAL A 71 -12.31 7.53 3.23
N VAL A 72 -12.62 6.23 3.16
CA VAL A 72 -13.21 5.58 1.98
C VAL A 72 -14.50 4.86 2.35
N GLU A 73 -15.29 4.48 1.34
CA GLU A 73 -16.56 3.77 1.54
C GLU A 73 -16.34 2.34 2.06
N VAL A 74 -15.28 1.67 1.60
CA VAL A 74 -15.00 0.26 1.90
C VAL A 74 -13.58 0.12 2.42
N SER A 75 -13.43 -0.24 3.70
CA SER A 75 -12.13 -0.47 4.32
C SER A 75 -11.72 -1.95 4.39
N GLY A 76 -12.45 -2.84 3.70
CA GLY A 76 -12.09 -4.25 3.64
C GLY A 76 -12.83 -5.02 2.56
N ALA A 77 -12.29 -6.17 2.17
CA ALA A 77 -12.82 -6.98 1.08
C ALA A 77 -12.64 -8.48 1.32
N HIS A 78 -13.53 -9.27 0.74
CA HIS A 78 -13.34 -10.71 0.60
C HIS A 78 -12.55 -11.01 -0.67
N CYS A 79 -11.43 -11.70 -0.53
CA CYS A 79 -10.54 -12.07 -1.61
C CYS A 79 -10.61 -13.56 -1.89
N GLY A 80 -10.66 -13.93 -3.17
CA GLY A 80 -10.73 -15.33 -3.57
C GLY A 80 -10.20 -15.59 -4.98
N THR A 81 -9.50 -16.70 -5.17
CA THR A 81 -9.10 -17.15 -6.51
C THR A 81 -8.94 -18.67 -6.56
N ALA A 82 -8.86 -19.20 -7.78
CA ALA A 82 -8.59 -20.60 -8.05
C ALA A 82 -7.64 -20.77 -9.25
N TRP A 83 -6.82 -21.81 -9.22
CA TRP A 83 -5.89 -22.15 -10.29
C TRP A 83 -5.60 -23.65 -10.30
N GLN A 84 -4.82 -24.10 -11.29
CA GLN A 84 -4.43 -25.48 -11.51
C GLN A 84 -2.95 -25.70 -11.17
N TRP A 85 -2.66 -26.83 -10.53
CA TRP A 85 -1.31 -27.22 -10.13
C TRP A 85 -1.08 -28.72 -10.33
N ASP A 86 0.05 -29.12 -10.88
CA ASP A 86 0.44 -30.52 -11.03
C ASP A 86 0.80 -31.23 -9.72
N GLY A 87 0.99 -30.47 -8.62
CA GLY A 87 1.36 -30.98 -7.31
C GLY A 87 2.87 -30.96 -7.02
N ILE A 88 3.70 -30.51 -7.96
CA ILE A 88 5.16 -30.58 -7.85
C ILE A 88 5.84 -29.29 -8.32
N THR A 89 5.37 -28.68 -9.42
CA THR A 89 6.01 -27.53 -10.05
C THR A 89 5.83 -26.27 -9.20
N PRO A 90 6.89 -25.59 -8.72
CA PRO A 90 6.75 -24.42 -7.86
C PRO A 90 6.67 -23.09 -8.63
N ASN A 91 7.10 -23.08 -9.89
CA ASN A 91 7.22 -21.87 -10.70
C ASN A 91 5.93 -21.60 -11.48
N GLN A 92 5.59 -20.32 -11.65
CA GLN A 92 4.43 -19.93 -12.44
C GLN A 92 4.57 -20.40 -13.89
N GLY A 93 3.52 -21.05 -14.41
CA GLY A 93 3.49 -21.55 -15.78
C GLY A 93 2.32 -22.50 -16.02
N PRO A 94 2.33 -23.25 -17.14
CA PRO A 94 1.24 -24.16 -17.48
C PRO A 94 0.93 -25.23 -16.43
N ASP A 95 1.93 -25.67 -15.66
CA ASP A 95 1.79 -26.72 -14.64
C ASP A 95 1.54 -26.18 -13.23
N ASN A 96 1.65 -24.87 -13.03
CA ASN A 96 1.28 -24.18 -11.80
C ASN A 96 0.87 -22.74 -12.14
N ASN A 97 -0.38 -22.56 -12.55
CA ASN A 97 -0.84 -21.31 -13.15
C ASN A 97 -1.47 -20.36 -12.12
N TYR A 98 -0.88 -20.28 -10.92
CA TYR A 98 -1.33 -19.35 -9.89
C TYR A 98 -1.35 -17.90 -10.41
N PRO A 99 -2.27 -17.06 -9.90
CA PRO A 99 -2.47 -15.71 -10.42
C PRO A 99 -1.35 -14.77 -9.93
N SER A 100 -0.27 -14.70 -10.71
CA SER A 100 0.92 -13.91 -10.42
C SER A 100 0.79 -12.43 -10.78
N THR A 101 -0.15 -12.07 -11.64
CA THR A 101 -0.39 -10.70 -12.12
C THR A 101 -1.44 -9.95 -11.31
N GLY A 102 -2.18 -10.66 -10.46
CA GLY A 102 -3.15 -10.11 -9.53
C GLY A 102 -4.59 -10.46 -9.84
N VAL A 103 -5.40 -10.43 -8.79
CA VAL A 103 -6.83 -10.74 -8.73
C VAL A 103 -7.51 -9.62 -7.97
N LEU A 104 -8.55 -9.04 -8.56
CA LEU A 104 -9.39 -8.05 -7.88
C LEU A 104 -10.28 -8.76 -6.88
N CYS A 105 -10.26 -8.31 -5.63
CA CYS A 105 -11.20 -8.73 -4.60
C CYS A 105 -12.46 -7.86 -4.66
N TRP A 106 -12.26 -6.56 -4.82
CA TRP A 106 -13.31 -5.55 -4.88
C TRP A 106 -12.77 -4.28 -5.56
N SER A 107 -13.65 -3.52 -6.20
CA SER A 107 -13.33 -2.20 -6.74
C SER A 107 -14.56 -1.31 -6.87
N ALA A 108 -14.42 -0.03 -6.54
CA ALA A 108 -15.34 1.03 -6.91
C ALA A 108 -14.58 2.33 -7.22
N GLY A 109 -14.62 2.76 -8.48
CA GLY A 109 -13.96 3.99 -8.91
C GLY A 109 -12.44 3.93 -8.72
N SER A 110 -11.90 4.82 -7.87
CA SER A 110 -10.47 4.87 -7.54
C SER A 110 -10.07 4.03 -6.33
N ASP A 111 -11.02 3.27 -5.76
CA ASP A 111 -10.81 2.38 -4.62
C ASP A 111 -10.84 0.91 -5.09
N ALA A 112 -9.83 0.12 -4.73
CA ALA A 112 -9.73 -1.28 -5.10
C ALA A 112 -8.86 -2.10 -4.14
N PHE A 113 -9.36 -3.28 -3.77
CA PHE A 113 -8.58 -4.33 -3.13
C PHE A 113 -8.12 -5.35 -4.16
N GLN A 114 -6.82 -5.63 -4.18
CA GLN A 114 -6.21 -6.60 -5.09
C GLN A 114 -5.21 -7.46 -4.33
N PHE A 115 -5.04 -8.71 -4.74
CA PHE A 115 -3.91 -9.52 -4.31
C PHE A 115 -3.29 -10.30 -5.46
N ARG A 116 -2.05 -10.73 -5.31
CA ARG A 116 -1.41 -11.71 -6.22
C ARG A 116 -0.71 -12.79 -5.41
N VAL A 117 -0.65 -13.99 -5.99
CA VAL A 117 0.19 -15.06 -5.48
C VAL A 117 1.58 -14.88 -6.10
N ALA A 118 2.58 -14.54 -5.30
CA ALA A 118 3.94 -14.34 -5.81
C ALA A 118 4.71 -15.65 -5.95
N LYS A 119 4.55 -16.54 -4.98
CA LYS A 119 5.14 -17.87 -4.96
C LYS A 119 4.12 -18.86 -4.44
N PHE A 120 4.09 -20.04 -5.05
CA PHE A 120 3.24 -21.14 -4.59
C PHE A 120 4.00 -22.45 -4.65
N ARG A 121 4.31 -23.03 -3.49
CA ARG A 121 4.97 -24.34 -3.37
C ARG A 121 4.00 -25.43 -2.91
N SER A 122 3.02 -25.05 -2.08
CA SER A 122 1.93 -25.92 -1.62
C SER A 122 0.84 -25.07 -0.98
N ALA A 123 -0.30 -25.70 -0.65
CA ALA A 123 -1.40 -25.05 0.07
C ALA A 123 -1.00 -24.52 1.48
N SER A 124 0.18 -24.87 2.00
CA SER A 124 0.70 -24.35 3.27
C SER A 124 2.00 -23.56 3.13
N ASN A 125 2.51 -23.38 1.90
CA ASN A 125 3.74 -22.69 1.62
C ASN A 125 3.58 -21.83 0.35
N PHE A 126 3.24 -20.57 0.57
CA PHE A 126 2.99 -19.60 -0.47
C PHE A 126 3.30 -18.19 0.03
N GLU A 127 3.39 -17.25 -0.91
CA GLU A 127 3.66 -15.84 -0.65
C GLU A 127 2.60 -15.00 -1.36
N LEU A 128 1.99 -14.06 -0.63
CA LEU A 128 0.97 -13.15 -1.14
C LEU A 128 1.47 -11.72 -1.09
N TYR A 129 1.07 -10.94 -2.09
CA TYR A 129 1.07 -9.49 -2.01
C TYR A 129 -0.38 -9.03 -2.03
N VAL A 130 -0.75 -8.22 -1.05
CA VAL A 130 -2.08 -7.65 -0.91
C VAL A 130 -1.94 -6.14 -1.00
N ASN A 131 -2.77 -5.52 -1.83
CA ASN A 131 -2.76 -4.09 -2.08
C ASN A 131 -4.17 -3.55 -1.88
N HIS A 132 -4.24 -2.35 -1.30
CA HIS A 132 -5.42 -1.52 -1.29
C HIS A 132 -5.05 -0.21 -2.00
N PHE A 133 -5.67 0.03 -3.14
CA PHE A 133 -5.52 1.26 -3.90
C PHE A 133 -6.68 2.16 -3.55
N TYR A 134 -6.43 3.39 -3.12
CA TYR A 134 -7.47 4.37 -2.91
C TYR A 134 -6.94 5.75 -3.22
N ARG A 135 -7.85 6.66 -3.56
CA ARG A 135 -7.52 8.06 -3.73
C ARG A 135 -7.56 8.74 -2.38
N ASP A 136 -6.45 9.34 -1.98
CA ASP A 136 -6.44 10.31 -0.90
C ASP A 136 -7.18 11.57 -1.37
N THR A 137 -8.31 11.88 -0.72
CA THR A 137 -9.18 13.01 -1.06
C THR A 137 -9.05 14.17 -0.06
N ARG A 138 -8.09 14.11 0.88
CA ARG A 138 -7.85 15.19 1.85
C ARG A 138 -6.99 16.32 1.30
#